data_AF-A0A7Y3JIZ1-F1
#
_entry.id   AF-A0A7Y3JIZ1-F1
#
_cell.length_a   1.000
_cell.length_b   1.000
_cell.length_c   1.000
_cell.angle_alpha   90.00
_cell.angle_beta   90.00
_cell.angle_gamma   90.00
#
_symmetry.space_group_name_H-M   'P 1'
#
loop_
_entity.id
_entity.type
_entity.pdbx_description
1 polymer ?
#
loop_
_entity_poly.entity_id
_entity_poly.type
_entity_poly.pdbx_seq_one_letter_code
_entity_poly.pdbx_strand_id
1 'polypeptide(L)'
;MKFDENGSPVYDEDKHGLIYLDELGNWFNSRNWQDKERKELLNWFIHARKAGWDTIFNIQDIDMVDGQLRGMLCEHLVICNRLDRVKISYLGTVLQWFGLKGKFPKIHRARVHYGDTLASLVSETWTYAGKQFYKVYNTKQKFTADYPHAVHSVLSPWHLKGRFMPQQKTLQQRFIISRVQV
;
A
#
# COMPACT_ATOMS: atom_id res chain seq x y z
N MET A 1 10.70 -23.40 13.33
CA MET A 1 9.60 -23.87 12.46
C MET A 1 8.65 -24.67 13.33
N LYS A 2 7.35 -24.38 13.30
CA LYS A 2 6.35 -25.23 13.94
C LYS A 2 5.93 -26.29 12.91
N PHE A 3 5.79 -27.53 13.32
CA PHE A 3 5.30 -28.63 12.49
C PHE A 3 3.95 -29.09 13.03
N ASP A 4 3.04 -29.49 12.13
CA ASP A 4 1.74 -30.04 12.52
C ASP A 4 1.91 -31.46 13.10
N GLU A 5 0.81 -32.04 13.57
CA GLU A 5 0.78 -33.41 14.12
C GLU A 5 1.22 -34.50 13.12
N ASN A 6 1.29 -34.16 11.83
CA ASN A 6 1.73 -35.03 10.74
C ASN A 6 3.18 -34.76 10.30
N GLY A 7 3.91 -33.86 10.98
CA GLY A 7 5.29 -33.51 10.66
C GLY A 7 5.45 -32.59 9.44
N SER A 8 4.36 -32.03 8.91
CA SER A 8 4.41 -31.02 7.85
C SER A 8 4.65 -29.63 8.45
N PRO A 9 5.45 -28.75 7.81
CA PRO A 9 5.65 -27.41 8.32
C PRO A 9 4.29 -26.70 8.42
N VAL A 10 3.95 -26.20 9.61
CA VAL A 10 2.71 -25.45 9.84
C VAL A 10 2.74 -24.25 8.93
N TYR A 11 1.77 -24.18 8.03
CA TYR A 11 1.49 -23.02 7.22
C TYR A 11 1.19 -21.85 8.15
N ASP A 12 2.11 -20.88 8.19
CA ASP A 12 2.10 -19.75 9.11
C ASP A 12 2.02 -18.47 8.29
N GLU A 13 0.80 -17.94 8.15
CA GLU A 13 0.54 -16.75 7.33
C GLU A 13 1.31 -15.53 7.84
N ASP A 14 1.67 -15.49 9.13
CA ASP A 14 2.45 -14.38 9.73
C ASP A 14 3.89 -14.32 9.19
N LYS A 15 4.36 -15.34 8.47
CA LYS A 15 5.68 -15.36 7.81
C LYS A 15 5.63 -14.98 6.34
N HIS A 16 4.47 -14.65 5.81
CA HIS A 16 4.37 -14.30 4.40
C HIS A 16 5.15 -13.04 4.07
N GLY A 17 5.80 -13.05 2.92
CA GLY A 17 6.39 -11.86 2.34
C GLY A 17 5.31 -10.97 1.75
N LEU A 18 5.54 -9.66 1.71
CA LEU A 18 4.64 -8.71 1.05
C LEU A 18 5.22 -8.28 -0.29
N ILE A 19 4.44 -8.43 -1.36
CA ILE A 19 4.72 -7.87 -2.67
C ILE A 19 3.82 -6.66 -2.87
N TYR A 20 4.43 -5.49 -3.01
CA TYR A 20 3.72 -4.24 -3.31
C TYR A 20 4.09 -3.77 -4.72
N LEU A 21 3.10 -3.69 -5.60
CA LEU A 21 3.32 -3.30 -6.99
C LEU A 21 2.53 -2.03 -7.31
N ASP A 22 3.26 -1.01 -7.76
CA ASP A 22 2.70 0.28 -8.17
C ASP A 22 2.45 0.32 -9.68
N GLU A 23 1.46 1.09 -10.11
CA GLU A 23 1.08 1.32 -11.51
C GLU A 23 0.78 0.06 -12.36
N LEU A 24 0.24 -1.01 -11.76
CA LEU A 24 0.04 -2.27 -12.48
C LEU A 24 -1.17 -2.30 -13.45
N GLY A 25 -1.98 -1.23 -13.47
CA GLY A 25 -3.18 -1.14 -14.34
C GLY A 25 -2.87 -1.30 -15.84
N ASN A 26 -1.66 -0.92 -16.28
CA ASN A 26 -1.24 -1.13 -17.67
C ASN A 26 -0.91 -2.60 -18.00
N TRP A 27 -0.51 -3.40 -17.00
CA TRP A 27 -0.17 -4.81 -17.18
C TRP A 27 -1.40 -5.72 -17.17
N PHE A 28 -2.44 -5.32 -16.43
CA PHE A 28 -3.71 -6.05 -16.29
C PHE A 28 -4.77 -5.71 -17.34
N ASN A 29 -4.45 -4.87 -18.33
CA ASN A 29 -5.39 -4.49 -19.37
C ASN A 29 -5.68 -5.67 -20.32
N SER A 30 -6.97 -5.96 -20.52
CA SER A 30 -7.48 -7.07 -21.35
C SER A 30 -7.01 -7.02 -22.81
N ARG A 31 -6.67 -5.84 -23.36
CA ARG A 31 -6.21 -5.68 -24.75
C ARG A 31 -4.84 -6.32 -25.02
N ASN A 32 -4.01 -6.47 -23.98
CA ASN A 32 -2.67 -7.07 -24.09
C ASN A 32 -2.64 -8.53 -23.57
N TRP A 33 -3.80 -9.15 -23.35
CA TRP A 33 -3.97 -10.49 -22.77
C TRP A 33 -3.44 -11.65 -23.64
N GLN A 34 -3.17 -11.41 -24.94
CA GLN A 34 -2.74 -12.45 -25.86
C GLN A 34 -1.28 -12.90 -25.66
N ASP A 35 -0.52 -12.18 -24.83
CA ASP A 35 0.87 -12.49 -24.56
C ASP A 35 1.00 -13.68 -23.59
N LYS A 36 1.66 -14.77 -24.03
CA LYS A 36 1.76 -16.02 -23.25
C LYS A 36 2.48 -15.82 -21.91
N GLU A 37 3.54 -15.01 -21.90
CA GLU A 37 4.35 -14.73 -20.70
C GLU A 37 3.53 -14.04 -19.60
N ARG A 38 2.55 -13.20 -19.98
CA ARG A 38 1.68 -12.52 -19.01
C ARG A 38 0.74 -13.50 -18.32
N LYS A 39 0.21 -14.49 -19.03
CA LYS A 39 -0.68 -15.49 -18.44
C LYS A 39 0.01 -16.30 -17.34
N GLU A 40 1.27 -16.67 -17.54
CA GLU A 40 2.05 -17.39 -16.53
C GLU A 40 2.30 -16.53 -15.29
N LEU A 41 2.66 -15.26 -15.48
CA LEU A 41 2.83 -14.31 -14.37
C LEU A 41 1.54 -14.11 -13.57
N LEU A 42 0.40 -13.96 -14.26
CA LEU A 42 -0.90 -13.81 -13.62
C LEU A 42 -1.31 -15.06 -12.85
N ASN A 43 -1.07 -16.22 -13.42
CA ASN A 43 -1.32 -17.50 -12.76
C ASN A 43 -0.46 -17.65 -11.49
N TRP A 44 0.77 -17.16 -11.53
CA TRP A 44 1.61 -17.07 -10.34
C TRP A 44 0.99 -16.16 -9.27
N PHE A 45 0.50 -14.97 -9.64
CA PHE A 45 -0.16 -14.06 -8.67
C PHE A 45 -1.42 -14.67 -8.03
N ILE A 46 -2.23 -15.41 -8.78
CA ILE A 46 -3.39 -16.14 -8.25
C ILE A 46 -2.97 -17.16 -7.18
N HIS A 47 -1.74 -17.67 -7.26
CA HIS A 47 -1.19 -18.65 -6.32
C HIS A 47 -0.13 -18.08 -5.38
N ALA A 48 0.05 -16.76 -5.33
CA ALA A 48 1.09 -16.11 -4.52
C ALA A 48 0.97 -16.47 -3.03
N ARG A 49 -0.26 -16.57 -2.50
CA ARG A 49 -0.50 -16.96 -1.10
C ARG A 49 0.02 -18.36 -0.78
N LYS A 50 -0.09 -19.31 -1.73
CA LYS A 50 0.50 -20.66 -1.59
C LYS A 50 2.02 -20.64 -1.65
N ALA A 51 2.59 -19.66 -2.33
CA ALA A 51 4.03 -19.41 -2.35
C ALA A 51 4.51 -18.61 -1.11
N GLY A 52 3.62 -18.30 -0.17
CA GLY A 52 3.93 -17.54 1.04
C GLY A 52 4.07 -16.04 0.81
N TRP A 53 3.34 -15.49 -0.16
CA TRP A 53 3.35 -14.07 -0.47
C TRP A 53 1.95 -13.47 -0.45
N ASP A 54 1.80 -12.34 0.24
CA ASP A 54 0.64 -11.47 0.14
C ASP A 54 0.93 -10.37 -0.88
N THR A 55 -0.05 -10.07 -1.74
CA THR A 55 0.15 -9.18 -2.88
C THR A 55 -0.78 -7.97 -2.80
N ILE A 56 -0.21 -6.77 -2.90
CA ILE A 56 -0.96 -5.51 -2.97
C ILE A 56 -0.68 -4.86 -4.33
N PHE A 57 -1.74 -4.64 -5.08
CA PHE A 57 -1.69 -3.93 -6.36
C PHE A 57 -2.25 -2.52 -6.19
N ASN A 58 -1.44 -1.51 -6.47
CA ASN A 58 -1.88 -0.12 -6.54
C ASN A 58 -2.22 0.24 -7.99
N ILE A 59 -3.48 0.60 -8.23
CA ILE A 59 -4.03 0.94 -9.55
C ILE A 59 -4.73 2.29 -9.50
N GLN A 60 -4.78 2.97 -10.64
CA GLN A 60 -5.45 4.29 -10.73
C GLN A 60 -6.97 4.14 -10.77
N ASP A 61 -7.46 3.12 -11.47
CA ASP A 61 -8.87 2.81 -11.63
C ASP A 61 -9.06 1.29 -11.67
N ILE A 62 -10.11 0.80 -11.00
CA ILE A 62 -10.48 -0.60 -10.91
C ILE A 62 -10.93 -1.16 -12.26
N ASP A 63 -11.54 -0.31 -13.10
CA ASP A 63 -12.06 -0.70 -14.42
C ASP A 63 -10.95 -0.96 -15.45
N MET A 64 -9.70 -0.61 -15.14
CA MET A 64 -8.54 -0.97 -15.97
C MET A 64 -8.16 -2.44 -15.84
N VAL A 65 -8.60 -3.11 -14.77
CA VAL A 65 -8.31 -4.52 -14.52
C VAL A 65 -9.41 -5.36 -15.16
N ASP A 66 -9.01 -6.41 -15.89
CA ASP A 66 -9.97 -7.36 -16.45
C ASP A 66 -10.88 -7.96 -15.34
N GLY A 67 -12.18 -8.07 -15.60
CA GLY A 67 -13.15 -8.53 -14.60
C GLY A 67 -12.89 -9.95 -14.10
N GLN A 68 -12.34 -10.84 -14.92
CA GLN A 68 -11.98 -12.19 -14.48
C GLN A 68 -10.80 -12.16 -13.52
N LEU A 69 -9.77 -11.38 -13.87
CA LEU A 69 -8.62 -11.17 -12.98
C LEU A 69 -9.03 -10.52 -11.67
N ARG A 70 -9.93 -9.54 -11.73
CA ARG A 70 -10.45 -8.86 -10.54
C ARG A 70 -11.13 -9.85 -9.60
N GLY A 71 -11.98 -10.74 -10.12
CA GLY A 71 -12.63 -11.77 -9.29
C GLY A 71 -11.67 -12.81 -8.70
N MET A 72 -10.53 -13.08 -9.36
CA MET A 72 -9.54 -14.05 -8.89
C MET A 72 -8.50 -13.47 -7.93
N LEU A 73 -8.09 -12.21 -8.14
CA LEU A 73 -7.01 -11.56 -7.39
C LEU A 73 -7.53 -10.66 -6.25
N CYS A 74 -8.74 -10.11 -6.37
CA CYS A 74 -9.23 -9.09 -5.45
C CYS A 74 -10.03 -9.71 -4.29
N GLU A 75 -9.34 -9.96 -3.18
CA GLU A 75 -10.00 -10.29 -1.90
C GLU A 75 -10.55 -9.03 -1.21
N HIS A 76 -9.75 -7.96 -1.23
CA HIS A 76 -10.08 -6.65 -0.65
C HIS A 76 -9.85 -5.52 -1.64
N LEU A 77 -10.86 -4.68 -1.80
CA LEU A 77 -10.76 -3.45 -2.57
C LEU A 77 -10.59 -2.25 -1.64
N VAL A 78 -9.45 -1.56 -1.73
CA VAL A 78 -9.19 -0.34 -0.95
C VAL A 78 -9.30 0.88 -1.85
N ILE A 79 -10.31 1.72 -1.60
CA ILE A 79 -10.50 2.97 -2.36
C ILE A 79 -9.97 4.13 -1.57
N CYS A 80 -8.95 4.79 -2.12
CA CYS A 80 -8.31 5.95 -1.53
C CYS A 80 -8.91 7.25 -2.11
N ASN A 81 -9.62 8.01 -1.28
CA ASN A 81 -10.14 9.33 -1.62
C ASN A 81 -9.34 10.43 -0.92
N ARG A 82 -9.06 11.52 -1.64
CA ARG A 82 -8.47 12.75 -1.07
C ARG A 82 -9.56 13.69 -0.59
N LEU A 83 -9.60 13.95 0.72
CA LEU A 83 -10.59 14.82 1.34
C LEU A 83 -10.28 16.32 1.15
N ASP A 84 -9.03 16.69 0.87
CA ASP A 84 -8.64 18.08 0.60
C ASP A 84 -9.26 18.66 -0.68
N ARG A 85 -9.68 17.80 -1.61
CA ARG A 85 -10.36 18.21 -2.84
C ARG A 85 -11.88 18.29 -2.69
N VAL A 86 -12.44 17.79 -1.59
CA VAL A 86 -13.87 17.91 -1.30
C VAL A 86 -14.11 19.35 -0.85
N LYS A 87 -14.53 20.20 -1.80
CA LYS A 87 -15.03 21.55 -1.48
C LYS A 87 -16.34 21.40 -0.71
N ILE A 88 -16.29 21.44 0.61
CA ILE A 88 -17.48 21.70 1.40
C ILE A 88 -17.84 23.17 1.14
N SER A 89 -18.80 23.39 0.24
CA SER A 89 -19.23 24.70 -0.26
C SER A 89 -19.54 25.71 0.85
N TYR A 90 -19.92 25.25 2.04
CA TYR A 90 -20.30 26.11 3.17
C TYR A 90 -19.14 26.41 4.14
N LEU A 91 -18.20 25.48 4.35
CA LEU A 91 -17.09 25.71 5.29
C LEU A 91 -16.00 26.64 4.72
N GLY A 92 -15.83 26.64 3.39
CA GLY A 92 -14.86 27.50 2.71
C GLY A 92 -15.15 28.99 2.88
N THR A 93 -16.42 29.37 2.92
CA THR A 93 -16.88 30.76 3.08
C THR A 93 -16.68 31.27 4.51
N VAL A 94 -16.92 30.41 5.51
CA VAL A 94 -16.73 30.75 6.93
C VAL A 94 -15.24 30.87 7.26
N LEU A 95 -14.38 29.98 6.76
CA LEU A 95 -12.93 30.08 6.98
C LEU A 95 -12.30 31.34 6.36
N GLN A 96 -12.83 31.80 5.22
CA GLN A 96 -12.39 33.05 4.58
C GLN A 96 -12.73 34.29 5.42
N TRP A 97 -13.87 34.30 6.10
CA TRP A 97 -14.25 35.39 7.02
C TRP A 97 -13.29 35.52 8.21
N PHE A 98 -12.65 34.44 8.65
CA PHE A 98 -11.64 34.46 9.72
C PHE A 98 -10.19 34.66 9.22
N GLY A 99 -9.98 35.07 7.96
CA GLY A 99 -8.65 35.42 7.44
C GLY A 99 -7.70 34.23 7.22
N LEU A 100 -8.15 33.00 7.46
CA LEU A 100 -7.40 31.79 7.17
C LEU A 100 -7.54 31.47 5.69
N LYS A 101 -6.48 31.67 4.90
CA LYS A 101 -6.40 31.23 3.50
C LYS A 101 -6.52 29.70 3.44
N GLY A 102 -7.77 29.22 3.39
CA GLY A 102 -8.19 27.84 3.60
C GLY A 102 -7.76 26.89 2.48
N LYS A 103 -6.49 26.47 2.52
CA LYS A 103 -6.12 25.17 1.94
C LYS A 103 -6.38 24.12 3.01
N PHE A 104 -7.43 23.32 2.83
CA PHE A 104 -7.69 22.20 3.73
C PHE A 104 -6.45 21.32 3.88
N PRO A 105 -6.17 20.79 5.08
CA PRO A 105 -5.09 19.85 5.26
C PRO A 105 -5.27 18.65 4.31
N LYS A 106 -4.18 18.21 3.69
CA LYS A 106 -4.16 16.99 2.86
C LYS A 106 -4.46 15.79 3.74
N ILE A 107 -5.71 15.39 3.77
CA ILE A 107 -6.21 14.21 4.47
C ILE A 107 -6.67 13.21 3.42
N HIS A 108 -6.26 11.96 3.59
CA HIS A 108 -6.60 10.83 2.76
C HIS A 108 -7.53 9.92 3.55
N ARG A 109 -8.60 9.45 2.91
CA ARG A 109 -9.54 8.47 3.45
C ARG A 109 -9.51 7.23 2.59
N ALA A 110 -9.11 6.10 3.16
CA ALA A 110 -9.14 4.80 2.52
C ALA A 110 -10.35 4.02 3.05
N ARG A 111 -11.23 3.57 2.16
CA ARG A 111 -12.34 2.68 2.50
C ARG A 111 -12.00 1.27 2.02
N VAL A 112 -12.05 0.32 2.93
CA VAL A 112 -11.76 -1.10 2.65
C VAL A 112 -13.08 -1.81 2.45
N HIS A 113 -13.26 -2.35 1.27
CA HIS A 113 -14.44 -3.13 0.88
C HIS A 113 -14.04 -4.60 0.78
N TYR A 114 -14.84 -5.50 1.34
CA TYR A 114 -14.66 -6.94 1.13
C TYR A 114 -15.20 -7.32 -0.25
N GLY A 115 -14.37 -7.89 -1.11
CA GLY A 115 -14.71 -8.24 -2.49
C GLY A 115 -14.27 -7.20 -3.52
N ASP A 116 -14.79 -7.34 -4.74
CA ASP A 116 -14.25 -6.72 -5.95
C ASP A 116 -15.00 -5.45 -6.41
N THR A 117 -16.07 -5.08 -5.72
CA THR A 117 -17.03 -4.09 -6.19
C THR A 117 -17.22 -2.95 -5.17
N LEU A 118 -17.37 -1.72 -5.66
CA LEU A 118 -17.62 -0.51 -4.86
C LEU A 118 -18.87 -0.57 -3.96
N ALA A 119 -19.84 -1.41 -4.33
CA ALA A 119 -21.09 -1.62 -3.59
C ALA A 119 -20.98 -2.66 -2.47
N SER A 120 -19.85 -3.37 -2.38
CA SER A 120 -19.68 -4.40 -1.35
C SER A 120 -19.45 -3.78 0.04
N LEU A 121 -19.63 -4.60 1.07
CA LEU A 121 -19.63 -4.17 2.46
C LEU A 121 -18.33 -3.45 2.82
N VAL A 122 -18.44 -2.23 3.34
CA VAL A 122 -17.31 -1.49 3.89
C VAL A 122 -16.93 -2.12 5.22
N SER A 123 -15.78 -2.81 5.25
CA SER A 123 -15.24 -3.37 6.49
C SER A 123 -14.70 -2.27 7.39
N GLU A 124 -13.85 -1.42 6.82
CA GLU A 124 -13.06 -0.46 7.58
C GLU A 124 -12.89 0.84 6.81
N THR A 125 -12.68 1.93 7.54
CA THR A 125 -12.33 3.23 6.97
C THR A 125 -11.15 3.81 7.73
N TRP A 126 -10.05 4.02 7.03
CA TRP A 126 -8.85 4.65 7.57
C TRP A 126 -8.78 6.10 7.13
N THR A 127 -8.42 6.99 8.05
CA THR A 127 -8.22 8.42 7.74
C THR A 127 -6.83 8.84 8.21
N TYR A 128 -6.00 9.36 7.29
CA TYR A 128 -4.62 9.73 7.58
C TYR A 128 -4.16 10.95 6.78
N ALA A 129 -3.30 11.79 7.36
CA ALA A 129 -2.69 12.92 6.64
C ALA A 129 -1.40 12.55 5.91
N GLY A 130 -0.68 11.54 6.40
CA GLY A 130 0.42 10.88 5.70
C GLY A 130 1.63 11.74 5.28
N LYS A 131 1.75 12.99 5.76
CA LYS A 131 2.83 13.92 5.35
C LYS A 131 4.24 13.36 5.60
N GLN A 132 4.39 12.51 6.61
CA GLN A 132 5.64 11.83 6.94
C GLN A 132 6.11 10.86 5.85
N PHE A 133 5.21 10.32 5.04
CA PHE A 133 5.52 9.30 4.04
C PHE A 133 5.91 9.88 2.68
N TYR A 134 5.74 11.19 2.46
CA TYR A 134 6.03 11.83 1.18
C TYR A 134 7.51 11.77 0.77
N LYS A 135 8.41 11.50 1.73
CA LYS A 135 9.85 11.38 1.50
C LYS A 135 10.30 9.93 1.28
N VAL A 136 9.41 8.95 1.46
CA VAL A 136 9.78 7.52 1.47
C VAL A 136 10.07 7.00 0.07
N TYR A 137 9.34 7.49 -0.94
CA TYR A 137 9.53 7.07 -2.33
C TYR A 137 9.22 8.21 -3.31
N ASN A 138 9.86 8.19 -4.48
CA ASN A 138 9.63 9.19 -5.52
C ASN A 138 8.53 8.72 -6.47
N THR A 139 7.33 9.28 -6.32
CA THR A 139 6.16 8.97 -7.17
C THR A 139 6.30 9.43 -8.62
N LYS A 140 7.37 10.16 -8.98
CA LYS A 140 7.61 10.62 -10.37
C LYS A 140 8.50 9.69 -11.17
N GLN A 141 8.97 8.60 -10.58
CA GLN A 141 9.77 7.61 -11.28
C GLN A 141 8.92 6.95 -12.36
N LYS A 142 9.42 6.93 -13.61
CA LYS A 142 8.76 6.25 -14.73
C LYS A 142 9.46 4.93 -14.98
N PHE A 143 8.68 3.87 -15.18
CA PHE A 143 9.19 2.57 -15.62
C PHE A 143 9.21 2.55 -17.16
N THR A 144 10.40 2.37 -17.73
CA THR A 144 10.61 2.25 -19.18
C THR A 144 11.25 0.90 -19.47
N ALA A 145 10.84 0.25 -20.56
CA ALA A 145 11.48 -0.99 -21.01
C ALA A 145 12.97 -0.78 -21.33
N ASP A 146 13.30 0.41 -21.83
CA ASP A 146 14.63 0.78 -22.32
C ASP A 146 15.54 1.34 -21.20
N TYR A 147 15.28 0.96 -19.95
CA TYR A 147 16.05 1.48 -18.82
C TYR A 147 17.50 0.98 -18.92
N PRO A 148 18.50 1.87 -19.08
CA PRO A 148 19.88 1.48 -19.43
C PRO A 148 20.61 0.80 -18.27
N HIS A 149 20.05 0.86 -17.06
CA HIS A 149 20.55 0.16 -15.89
C HIS A 149 19.63 -1.05 -15.68
N ALA A 150 20.18 -2.26 -15.63
CA ALA A 150 19.41 -3.49 -15.43
C ALA A 150 18.56 -3.45 -14.14
N VAL A 151 17.77 -4.51 -13.90
CA VAL A 151 17.01 -4.67 -12.65
C VAL A 151 17.94 -4.48 -11.46
N HIS A 152 17.63 -3.50 -10.61
CA HIS A 152 18.39 -3.23 -9.41
C HIS A 152 17.45 -3.24 -8.20
N SER A 153 17.99 -3.66 -7.06
CA SER A 153 17.30 -3.57 -5.77
C SER A 153 18.00 -2.52 -4.93
N VAL A 154 17.21 -1.66 -4.29
CA VAL A 154 17.73 -0.66 -3.36
C VAL A 154 17.63 -1.22 -1.95
N LEU A 155 18.75 -1.19 -1.23
CA LEU A 155 18.74 -1.55 0.19
C LEU A 155 17.86 -0.57 0.96
N SER A 156 16.98 -1.10 1.80
CA SER A 156 16.09 -0.25 2.60
C SER A 156 16.90 0.66 3.54
N PRO A 157 16.36 1.83 3.94
CA PRO A 157 17.03 2.73 4.89
C PRO A 157 17.47 2.05 6.18
N TRP A 158 16.76 0.99 6.59
CA TRP A 158 17.12 0.15 7.72
C TRP A 158 18.47 -0.56 7.50
N HIS A 159 18.68 -1.18 6.34
CA HIS A 159 19.93 -1.86 6.00
C HIS A 159 21.12 -0.89 5.86
N LEU A 160 20.86 0.32 5.38
CA LEU A 160 21.90 1.33 5.18
C LEU A 160 22.31 2.03 6.48
N LYS A 161 21.34 2.47 7.30
CA LYS A 161 21.58 3.29 8.49
C LYS A 161 20.89 2.78 9.74
N GLY A 162 19.66 2.29 9.62
CA GLY A 162 18.83 1.90 10.78
C GLY A 162 19.46 0.82 11.66
N ARG A 163 20.11 -0.19 11.09
CA ARG A 163 20.79 -1.26 11.84
C ARG A 163 21.94 -0.78 12.74
N PHE A 164 22.48 0.40 12.46
CA PHE A 164 23.55 1.03 13.25
C PHE A 164 23.03 2.12 14.19
N MET A 165 21.74 2.47 14.11
CA MET A 165 21.14 3.43 15.01
C MET A 165 20.87 2.78 16.37
N PRO A 166 21.13 3.46 17.49
CA PRO A 166 20.71 2.98 18.79
C PRO A 166 19.19 2.83 18.80
N GLN A 167 18.68 1.77 19.44
CA GLN A 167 17.24 1.54 19.56
C GLN A 167 16.55 2.81 20.05
N GLN A 168 15.56 3.28 19.28
CA GLN A 168 14.80 4.46 19.68
C GLN A 168 14.01 4.11 20.94
N LYS A 169 14.46 4.65 22.07
CA LYS A 169 13.79 4.49 23.36
C LYS A 169 12.34 4.96 23.24
N THR A 170 11.40 4.12 23.63
CA THR A 170 9.97 4.44 23.68
C THR A 170 9.74 5.67 24.57
N LEU A 171 8.64 6.39 24.34
CA LEU A 171 8.32 7.60 25.12
C LEU A 171 8.39 7.36 26.64
N GLN A 172 7.89 6.20 27.10
CA GLN A 172 7.99 5.78 28.50
C GLN A 172 9.44 5.66 29.00
N GLN A 173 10.33 5.06 28.21
CA GLN A 173 11.76 4.93 28.56
C GLN A 173 12.49 6.27 28.58
N ARG A 174 12.06 7.25 27.78
CA ARG A 174 12.61 8.62 27.83
C ARG A 174 12.23 9.35 29.10
N PHE A 175 10.98 9.19 29.56
CA PHE A 175 10.48 9.78 30.81
C PHE A 175 11.14 9.21 32.08
N ILE A 176 11.47 7.91 32.08
CA ILE A 176 12.11 7.27 33.24
C ILE A 176 13.55 7.77 33.40
N ILE A 177 14.30 7.90 32.31
CA ILE A 177 15.70 8.36 32.36
C ILE A 177 15.79 9.84 32.77
N SER A 178 14.84 10.69 32.36
CA SER A 178 14.80 12.09 32.80
C SER A 178 14.48 12.28 34.29
N ARG A 179 13.90 11.26 34.96
CA ARG A 179 13.63 11.29 36.40
C ARG A 179 14.77 10.74 37.26
N VAL A 180 15.72 10.01 36.67
CA VAL A 180 16.86 9.40 37.37
C VAL A 180 18.10 10.33 37.37
N GLN A 181 18.04 11.47 36.67
CA GLN A 181 19.10 12.49 36.66
C GLN A 181 18.84 13.68 37.62
N VAL A 182 18.18 13.44 38.75
CA VAL A 182 18.10 14.41 39.87
C VAL A 182 18.90 13.89 41.04
#